data_AF-A0A4S1ZJ86-F1
#
_entry.id   AF-A0A4S1ZJ86-F1
#
_cell.length_a   1.000
_cell.length_b   1.000
_cell.length_c   1.000
_cell.angle_alpha   90.00
_cell.angle_beta   90.00
_cell.angle_gamma   90.00
#
_symmetry.space_group_name_H-M   'P 1'
#
loop_
_entity.id
_entity.type
_entity.pdbx_description
1 polymer ?
#
loop_
_entity_poly.entity_id
_entity_poly.type
_entity_poly.pdbx_seq_one_letter_code
_entity_poly.pdbx_strand_id
1 'polypeptide(L)'
;MKDLPSAIVYDNETKCAWWYLTITNCIIQQNNKAGKPFINFEKAGVAIKHISFSNSTFYNIVDAGSYWIRYSNRTSNQTVRVWGDKDATFKTATTDVVNCTFSKQFSKGKMANNNHGDNNILTFSRNIFYDCAMVSKWICSDQGNPTKYFSFNFWHAITSLDKKDPTQKDKDGNQFALDLNTDRVFEGNILQSLDLSQPNGGVNFRPVDIMVRSNMAGDMRWLSDK
;
A
#
# COMPACT_ATOMS: atom_id res chain seq x y z
N MET A 1 -5.68 -12.80 8.20
CA MET A 1 -5.60 -13.72 7.04
C MET A 1 -4.18 -14.27 6.97
N LYS A 2 -4.03 -15.60 6.97
CA LYS A 2 -2.73 -16.29 6.91
C LYS A 2 -2.47 -16.82 5.49
N ASP A 3 -1.23 -16.71 5.03
CA ASP A 3 -0.72 -17.30 3.78
C ASP A 3 -1.60 -17.01 2.56
N LEU A 4 -2.03 -15.75 2.38
CA LEU A 4 -2.75 -15.37 1.16
C LEU A 4 -1.87 -15.72 -0.07
N PRO A 5 -2.27 -16.69 -0.91
CA PRO A 5 -1.36 -17.27 -1.91
C PRO A 5 -1.26 -16.44 -3.19
N SER A 6 -2.18 -15.48 -3.38
CA SER A 6 -2.25 -14.65 -4.58
C SER A 6 -2.88 -13.29 -4.26
N ALA A 7 -4.03 -12.99 -4.86
CA ALA A 7 -4.71 -11.71 -4.81
C ALA A 7 -5.88 -11.76 -3.83
N ILE A 8 -6.13 -10.67 -3.13
CA ILE A 8 -7.37 -10.49 -2.37
C ILE A 8 -8.53 -10.12 -3.30
N VAL A 9 -8.22 -9.46 -4.41
CA VAL A 9 -9.17 -9.07 -5.45
C VAL A 9 -8.54 -9.41 -6.81
N TYR A 10 -9.27 -10.16 -7.63
CA TYR A 10 -8.83 -10.59 -8.95
C TYR A 10 -9.95 -10.41 -9.97
N ASP A 11 -9.59 -10.07 -11.21
CA ASP A 11 -10.57 -9.78 -12.27
C ASP A 11 -11.24 -11.02 -12.88
N ASN A 12 -10.66 -12.20 -12.68
CA ASN A 12 -11.07 -13.45 -13.29
C ASN A 12 -11.27 -13.33 -14.81
N GLU A 13 -10.38 -12.61 -15.49
CA GLU A 13 -10.45 -12.33 -16.94
C GLU A 13 -11.73 -11.60 -17.38
N THR A 14 -12.48 -11.07 -16.42
CA THR A 14 -13.73 -10.36 -16.65
C THR A 14 -13.50 -8.86 -16.57
N LYS A 15 -14.00 -8.14 -17.57
CA LYS A 15 -13.94 -6.67 -17.55
C LYS A 15 -14.81 -6.16 -16.42
N CYS A 16 -14.17 -5.68 -15.36
CA CYS A 16 -14.84 -5.25 -14.14
C CYS A 16 -14.22 -3.98 -13.56
N ALA A 17 -15.06 -3.21 -12.88
CA ALA A 17 -14.66 -2.12 -12.01
C ALA A 17 -15.36 -2.30 -10.67
N TRP A 18 -14.69 -1.92 -9.59
CA TRP A 18 -15.18 -2.09 -8.23
C TRP A 18 -15.45 -0.74 -7.60
N TRP A 19 -16.54 -0.61 -6.85
CA TRP A 19 -16.86 0.63 -6.16
C TRP A 19 -15.99 0.82 -4.91
N TYR A 20 -15.85 -0.23 -4.10
CA TYR A 20 -15.15 -0.14 -2.82
C TYR A 20 -14.26 -1.36 -2.60
N LEU A 21 -13.08 -1.12 -2.05
CA LEU A 21 -12.23 -2.11 -1.40
C LEU A 21 -11.79 -1.52 -0.05
N THR A 22 -12.33 -2.06 1.03
CA THR A 22 -12.02 -1.61 2.38
C THR A 22 -11.39 -2.75 3.18
N ILE A 23 -10.24 -2.49 3.80
CA ILE A 23 -9.57 -3.41 4.72
C ILE A 23 -9.24 -2.63 5.99
N THR A 24 -9.83 -3.04 7.10
CA THR A 24 -9.70 -2.34 8.37
C THR A 24 -9.44 -3.32 9.51
N ASN A 25 -8.58 -2.96 10.46
CA ASN A 25 -8.30 -3.77 11.66
C ASN A 25 -7.84 -5.20 11.33
N CYS A 26 -7.07 -5.37 10.25
CA CYS A 26 -6.66 -6.68 9.75
C CYS A 26 -5.16 -6.90 9.87
N ILE A 27 -4.76 -8.15 10.12
CA ILE A 27 -3.40 -8.64 9.86
C ILE A 27 -3.49 -9.57 8.65
N ILE A 28 -2.78 -9.24 7.58
CA ILE A 28 -2.74 -10.00 6.35
C ILE A 28 -1.30 -10.42 6.08
N GLN A 29 -1.06 -11.72 6.21
CA GLN A 29 0.17 -12.37 5.79
C GLN A 29 0.03 -12.91 4.37
N GLN A 30 1.03 -12.63 3.55
CA GLN A 30 1.32 -13.32 2.30
C GLN A 30 2.54 -14.23 2.45
N ASN A 31 2.59 -15.28 1.63
CA ASN A 31 3.77 -16.10 1.39
C ASN A 31 3.99 -16.18 -0.14
N ASN A 32 4.10 -15.00 -0.74
CA ASN A 32 3.95 -14.83 -2.17
C ASN A 32 5.30 -14.97 -2.89
N LYS A 33 5.78 -16.21 -3.01
CA LYS A 33 7.01 -16.52 -3.76
C LYS A 33 6.89 -16.26 -5.26
N ALA A 34 5.67 -16.40 -5.80
CA ALA A 34 5.38 -16.28 -7.23
C ALA A 34 5.28 -14.83 -7.71
N GLY A 35 5.22 -13.84 -6.80
CA GLY A 35 5.06 -12.43 -7.16
C GLY A 35 3.67 -12.10 -7.73
N LYS A 36 2.63 -12.85 -7.38
CA LYS A 36 1.26 -12.56 -7.84
C LYS A 36 0.68 -11.33 -7.15
N PRO A 37 0.11 -10.33 -7.86
CA PRO A 37 -0.36 -9.10 -7.23
C PRO A 37 -1.41 -9.32 -6.13
N PHE A 38 -1.43 -8.44 -5.14
CA PHE A 38 -2.46 -8.38 -4.10
C PHE A 38 -3.80 -7.91 -4.68
N ILE A 39 -3.77 -6.90 -5.56
CA ILE A 39 -4.88 -6.55 -6.44
C ILE A 39 -4.45 -6.92 -7.85
N ASN A 40 -5.06 -7.97 -8.42
CA ASN A 40 -4.67 -8.53 -9.71
C ASN A 40 -5.75 -8.32 -10.77
N PHE A 41 -5.61 -7.21 -11.49
CA PHE A 41 -6.45 -6.83 -12.62
C PHE A 41 -5.68 -6.92 -13.95
N GLU A 42 -4.63 -7.73 -14.03
CA GLU A 42 -3.76 -7.81 -15.20
C GLU A 42 -4.49 -8.16 -16.51
N LYS A 43 -5.58 -8.93 -16.43
CA LYS A 43 -6.23 -9.50 -17.61
C LYS A 43 -7.31 -8.57 -18.16
N ALA A 44 -8.21 -8.11 -17.31
CA ALA A 44 -9.40 -7.37 -17.74
C ALA A 44 -9.92 -6.35 -16.70
N GLY A 45 -9.51 -6.44 -15.43
CA GLY A 45 -9.96 -5.48 -14.41
C GLY A 45 -9.47 -4.07 -14.72
N VAL A 46 -10.32 -3.07 -14.51
CA VAL A 46 -10.01 -1.69 -14.93
C VAL A 46 -9.82 -0.73 -13.77
N ALA A 47 -10.60 -0.77 -12.69
CA ALA A 47 -10.43 0.19 -11.59
C ALA A 47 -11.08 -0.27 -10.30
N ILE A 48 -10.63 0.32 -9.19
CA ILE A 48 -11.37 0.40 -7.94
C ILE A 48 -11.61 1.87 -7.66
N LYS A 49 -12.85 2.27 -7.36
CA LYS A 49 -13.18 3.67 -7.15
C LYS A 49 -12.69 4.20 -5.82
N HIS A 50 -12.86 3.43 -4.77
CA HIS A 50 -12.46 3.78 -3.41
C HIS A 50 -11.68 2.64 -2.79
N ILE A 51 -10.39 2.86 -2.56
CA ILE A 51 -9.54 1.95 -1.79
C ILE A 51 -9.35 2.58 -0.40
N SER A 52 -9.71 1.86 0.65
CA SER A 52 -9.50 2.31 2.03
C SER A 52 -8.80 1.23 2.84
N PHE A 53 -7.58 1.50 3.26
CA PHE A 53 -6.82 0.65 4.17
C PHE A 53 -6.58 1.41 5.47
N SER A 54 -7.01 0.82 6.59
CA SER A 54 -6.85 1.46 7.89
C SER A 54 -6.49 0.50 9.01
N ASN A 55 -5.65 0.94 9.96
CA ASN A 55 -5.34 0.20 11.19
C ASN A 55 -4.99 -1.27 10.91
N SER A 56 -4.15 -1.51 9.92
CA SER A 56 -3.92 -2.85 9.37
C SER A 56 -2.46 -3.12 9.09
N THR A 57 -2.05 -4.36 9.30
CA THR A 57 -0.70 -4.86 9.00
C THR A 57 -0.76 -5.76 7.77
N PHE A 58 -0.04 -5.38 6.72
CA PHE A 58 0.15 -6.16 5.51
C PHE A 58 1.61 -6.58 5.44
N TYR A 59 1.90 -7.87 5.45
CA TYR A 59 3.28 -8.32 5.37
C TYR A 59 3.46 -9.60 4.57
N ASN A 60 4.65 -9.76 4.01
CA ASN A 60 5.04 -10.95 3.29
C ASN A 60 6.24 -11.59 3.99
N ILE A 61 6.17 -12.90 4.25
CA ILE A 61 7.25 -13.63 4.95
C ILE A 61 8.38 -14.06 4.01
N VAL A 62 8.29 -13.70 2.73
CA VAL A 62 9.31 -13.93 1.70
C VAL A 62 9.47 -12.66 0.86
N ASP A 63 10.62 -12.50 0.23
CA ASP A 63 10.77 -11.50 -0.82
C ASP A 63 9.88 -11.83 -2.01
N ALA A 64 9.24 -10.82 -2.58
CA ALA A 64 8.42 -10.95 -3.79
C ALA A 64 8.84 -9.93 -4.85
N GLY A 65 8.94 -10.39 -6.11
CA GLY A 65 9.09 -9.55 -7.29
C GLY A 65 7.73 -9.26 -7.96
N SER A 66 7.73 -8.54 -9.08
CA SER A 66 6.55 -8.09 -9.86
C SER A 66 5.84 -6.87 -9.27
N TYR A 67 4.51 -6.90 -9.04
CA TYR A 67 3.70 -5.75 -8.67
C TYR A 67 2.72 -6.05 -7.53
N TRP A 68 2.61 -5.18 -6.53
CA TRP A 68 1.60 -5.36 -5.47
C TRP A 68 0.18 -5.04 -5.98
N ILE A 69 0.04 -3.97 -6.79
CA ILE A 69 -1.19 -3.64 -7.51
C ILE A 69 -0.93 -3.70 -9.02
N ARG A 70 -1.76 -4.42 -9.76
CA ARG A 70 -1.59 -4.59 -11.19
C ARG A 70 -2.89 -4.32 -11.93
N TYR A 71 -2.97 -3.20 -12.65
CA TYR A 71 -4.05 -2.94 -13.60
C TYR A 71 -3.73 -3.48 -15.00
N SER A 72 -4.77 -3.86 -15.74
CA SER A 72 -4.69 -4.45 -17.08
C SER A 72 -3.93 -3.54 -18.03
N ASN A 73 -4.42 -2.31 -18.17
CA ASN A 73 -3.78 -1.28 -18.98
C ASN A 73 -3.97 0.10 -18.35
N ARG A 74 -2.97 0.95 -18.55
CA ARG A 74 -2.91 2.35 -18.10
C ARG A 74 -3.98 3.22 -18.75
N THR A 75 -4.29 2.97 -20.02
CA THR A 75 -5.29 3.81 -20.70
C THR A 75 -6.70 3.48 -20.24
N SER A 76 -6.98 2.22 -19.88
CA SER A 76 -8.32 1.79 -19.48
C SER A 76 -8.66 2.09 -18.03
N ASN A 77 -7.66 2.30 -17.15
CA ASN A 77 -7.91 2.60 -15.74
C ASN A 77 -7.95 4.10 -15.39
N GLN A 78 -8.00 4.98 -16.40
CA GLN A 78 -8.17 6.41 -16.16
C GLN A 78 -9.53 6.67 -15.51
N THR A 79 -9.52 7.35 -14.36
CA THR A 79 -10.72 7.65 -13.57
C THR A 79 -11.86 8.21 -14.41
N VAL A 80 -11.55 9.16 -15.32
CA VAL A 80 -12.57 9.79 -16.19
C VAL A 80 -13.20 8.84 -17.20
N ARG A 81 -12.47 7.82 -17.64
CA ARG A 81 -12.98 6.82 -18.59
C ARG A 81 -13.87 5.78 -17.91
N VAL A 82 -13.58 5.48 -16.64
CA VAL A 82 -14.34 4.47 -15.89
C VAL A 82 -15.55 5.10 -15.18
N TRP A 83 -15.41 6.32 -14.67
CA TRP A 83 -16.38 6.91 -13.75
C TRP A 83 -17.04 8.21 -14.24
N GLY A 84 -16.70 8.67 -15.45
CA GLY A 84 -17.29 9.85 -16.08
C GLY A 84 -16.37 11.07 -16.10
N ASP A 85 -16.67 12.01 -17.00
CA ASP A 85 -15.85 13.19 -17.27
C ASP A 85 -15.87 14.24 -16.14
N LYS A 86 -15.28 15.42 -16.41
CA LYS A 86 -15.08 16.49 -15.42
C LYS A 86 -16.37 17.02 -14.77
N ASP A 87 -17.54 16.75 -15.34
CA ASP A 87 -18.83 17.25 -14.84
C ASP A 87 -19.70 16.12 -14.26
N ALA A 88 -19.23 14.87 -14.35
CA ALA A 88 -19.90 13.72 -13.75
C ALA A 88 -19.84 13.75 -12.21
N THR A 89 -20.92 13.33 -11.57
CA THR A 89 -21.05 13.18 -10.11
C THR A 89 -19.95 12.32 -9.50
N PHE A 90 -19.43 11.36 -10.26
CA PHE A 90 -18.46 10.37 -9.82
C PHE A 90 -17.10 10.52 -10.52
N LYS A 91 -16.70 11.73 -10.91
CA LYS A 91 -15.46 11.96 -11.68
C LYS A 91 -14.13 11.65 -10.97
N THR A 92 -14.15 11.38 -9.67
CA THR A 92 -12.95 11.11 -8.88
C THR A 92 -12.89 9.68 -8.37
N ALA A 93 -11.68 9.21 -8.07
CA ALA A 93 -11.42 7.99 -7.32
C ALA A 93 -10.51 8.31 -6.13
N THR A 94 -10.60 7.53 -5.05
CA THR A 94 -9.83 7.77 -3.83
C THR A 94 -9.00 6.56 -3.42
N THR A 95 -7.84 6.82 -2.84
CA THR A 95 -7.03 5.83 -2.13
C THR A 95 -6.61 6.42 -0.80
N ASP A 96 -7.17 5.88 0.27
CA ASP A 96 -6.98 6.33 1.64
C ASP A 96 -6.28 5.24 2.44
N VAL A 97 -5.03 5.49 2.83
CA VAL A 97 -4.16 4.53 3.53
C VAL A 97 -3.69 5.19 4.81
N VAL A 98 -4.22 4.74 5.94
CA VAL A 98 -4.08 5.44 7.22
C VAL A 98 -3.76 4.46 8.34
N ASN A 99 -2.71 4.73 9.12
CA ASN A 99 -2.33 3.85 10.24
C ASN A 99 -2.10 2.40 9.79
N CYS A 100 -1.38 2.19 8.69
CA CYS A 100 -1.04 0.86 8.20
C CYS A 100 0.46 0.57 8.30
N THR A 101 0.78 -0.70 8.54
CA THR A 101 2.14 -1.23 8.45
C THR A 101 2.26 -2.12 7.22
N PHE A 102 3.12 -1.76 6.28
CA PHE A 102 3.49 -2.56 5.11
C PHE A 102 4.90 -3.10 5.32
N SER A 103 5.09 -4.41 5.35
CA SER A 103 6.40 -5.04 5.54
C SER A 103 6.71 -6.04 4.44
N LYS A 104 7.82 -5.83 3.73
CA LYS A 104 8.28 -6.66 2.60
C LYS A 104 7.24 -6.84 1.50
N GLN A 105 6.35 -5.87 1.35
CA GLN A 105 5.37 -5.87 0.28
C GLN A 105 6.09 -5.56 -1.02
N PHE A 106 6.36 -6.64 -1.77
CA PHE A 106 7.04 -6.59 -3.07
C PHE A 106 8.42 -5.91 -3.00
N SER A 107 9.24 -6.32 -2.03
CA SER A 107 10.62 -5.84 -1.76
C SER A 107 11.58 -5.90 -2.95
N LYS A 108 11.28 -6.67 -4.00
CA LYS A 108 12.07 -6.79 -5.24
C LYS A 108 11.31 -6.36 -6.49
N GLY A 109 10.13 -5.75 -6.33
CA GLY A 109 9.21 -5.39 -7.41
C GLY A 109 8.87 -3.91 -7.43
N LYS A 110 7.62 -3.60 -7.76
CA LYS A 110 7.04 -2.25 -7.63
C LYS A 110 5.72 -2.33 -6.86
N MET A 111 5.37 -1.32 -6.09
CA MET A 111 4.05 -1.32 -5.42
C MET A 111 2.88 -1.26 -6.40
N ALA A 112 3.04 -0.67 -7.59
CA ALA A 112 2.00 -0.72 -8.61
C ALA A 112 2.54 -0.73 -10.04
N ASN A 113 1.69 -1.15 -10.97
CA ASN A 113 1.92 -0.98 -12.40
C ASN A 113 0.63 -0.64 -13.15
N ASN A 114 0.78 0.09 -14.24
CA ASN A 114 -0.32 0.68 -15.01
C ASN A 114 -1.26 1.51 -14.15
N ASN A 115 -0.79 2.12 -13.06
CA ASN A 115 -1.62 2.93 -12.17
C ASN A 115 -1.65 4.39 -12.66
N HIS A 116 -2.82 4.89 -13.07
CA HIS A 116 -2.97 6.22 -13.66
C HIS A 116 -3.57 7.20 -12.66
N GLY A 117 -2.90 8.34 -12.43
CA GLY A 117 -3.21 9.26 -11.33
C GLY A 117 -4.23 10.36 -11.61
N ASP A 118 -4.60 10.66 -12.86
CA ASP A 118 -5.51 11.78 -13.14
C ASP A 118 -6.88 11.62 -12.46
N ASN A 119 -7.35 12.69 -11.82
CA ASN A 119 -8.59 12.74 -11.03
C ASN A 119 -8.64 11.75 -9.85
N ASN A 120 -7.49 11.26 -9.39
CA ASN A 120 -7.41 10.53 -8.13
C ASN A 120 -7.09 11.49 -6.98
N ILE A 121 -7.61 11.15 -5.80
CA ILE A 121 -7.27 11.76 -4.53
C ILE A 121 -6.59 10.70 -3.68
N LEU A 122 -5.35 10.98 -3.25
CA LEU A 122 -4.51 10.03 -2.53
C LEU A 122 -4.20 10.56 -1.14
N THR A 123 -4.64 9.85 -0.12
CA THR A 123 -4.36 10.17 1.29
C THR A 123 -3.48 9.08 1.87
N PHE A 124 -2.26 9.43 2.26
CA PHE A 124 -1.36 8.52 2.97
C PHE A 124 -0.92 9.16 4.27
N SER A 125 -1.40 8.63 5.39
CA SER A 125 -1.12 9.21 6.70
C SER A 125 -0.70 8.17 7.73
N ARG A 126 0.34 8.47 8.51
CA ARG A 126 0.75 7.66 9.68
C ARG A 126 1.02 6.20 9.31
N ASN A 127 1.67 5.94 8.19
CA ASN A 127 2.00 4.58 7.75
C ASN A 127 3.48 4.25 7.97
N ILE A 128 3.78 2.96 8.07
CA ILE A 128 5.16 2.43 8.02
C ILE A 128 5.30 1.58 6.76
N PHE A 129 6.32 1.84 5.94
CA PHE A 129 6.75 0.94 4.87
C PHE A 129 8.16 0.42 5.16
N TYR A 130 8.25 -0.85 5.48
CA TYR A 130 9.48 -1.57 5.74
C TYR A 130 9.83 -2.43 4.53
N ASP A 131 10.97 -2.19 3.91
CA ASP A 131 11.47 -2.99 2.78
C ASP A 131 10.43 -3.15 1.64
N CYS A 132 9.82 -2.03 1.25
CA CYS A 132 8.89 -1.94 0.13
C CYS A 132 9.57 -1.22 -1.04
N ALA A 133 9.42 -1.74 -2.26
CA ALA A 133 10.06 -1.18 -3.44
C ALA A 133 9.10 -0.32 -4.29
N MET A 134 9.60 0.82 -4.76
CA MET A 134 8.92 1.74 -5.69
C MET A 134 7.48 2.12 -5.28
N VAL A 135 7.30 2.56 -4.03
CA VAL A 135 6.02 3.11 -3.53
C VAL A 135 5.53 4.27 -4.41
N SER A 136 6.44 4.97 -5.08
CA SER A 136 6.12 6.02 -6.06
C SER A 136 5.16 5.61 -7.16
N LYS A 137 5.10 4.31 -7.51
CA LYS A 137 4.19 3.79 -8.51
C LYS A 137 2.76 3.69 -8.00
N TRP A 138 2.61 3.40 -6.71
CA TRP A 138 1.28 3.40 -6.10
C TRP A 138 0.74 4.81 -5.96
N ILE A 139 1.59 5.79 -5.61
CA ILE A 139 1.17 7.19 -5.52
C ILE A 139 1.22 7.97 -6.86
N CYS A 140 1.33 7.25 -7.98
CA CYS A 140 1.32 7.79 -9.35
C CYS A 140 2.32 8.94 -9.58
N SER A 141 3.53 8.85 -9.04
CA SER A 141 4.59 9.87 -9.17
C SER A 141 5.02 10.16 -10.61
N ASP A 142 4.82 9.23 -11.54
CA ASP A 142 5.28 9.33 -12.92
C ASP A 142 4.14 9.27 -13.95
N GLN A 143 2.88 9.22 -13.52
CA GLN A 143 1.72 8.94 -14.37
C GLN A 143 0.46 9.68 -13.90
N GLY A 144 0.17 10.80 -14.55
CA GLY A 144 -0.95 11.69 -14.20
C GLY A 144 -0.62 12.64 -13.07
N ASN A 145 -1.59 13.46 -12.68
CA ASN A 145 -1.44 14.48 -11.63
C ASN A 145 -2.53 14.32 -10.56
N PRO A 146 -2.42 13.30 -9.66
CA PRO A 146 -3.38 13.14 -8.59
C PRO A 146 -3.25 14.26 -7.56
N THR A 147 -4.33 14.55 -6.85
CA THR A 147 -4.27 15.34 -5.61
C THR A 147 -3.72 14.44 -4.51
N LYS A 148 -2.66 14.88 -3.84
CA LYS A 148 -1.96 14.10 -2.80
C LYS A 148 -2.06 14.80 -1.46
N TYR A 149 -2.21 14.01 -0.39
CA TYR A 149 -2.17 14.45 0.99
C TYR A 149 -1.29 13.49 1.80
N PHE A 150 -0.11 13.96 2.23
CA PHE A 150 0.86 13.13 2.94
C PHE A 150 1.13 13.67 4.34
N SER A 151 1.17 12.78 5.33
CA SER A 151 1.53 13.16 6.70
C SER A 151 2.09 11.98 7.48
N PHE A 152 3.22 12.18 8.16
CA PHE A 152 3.76 11.23 9.14
C PHE A 152 3.91 9.78 8.64
N ASN A 153 4.22 9.57 7.36
CA ASN A 153 4.62 8.24 6.91
C ASN A 153 6.12 8.04 7.14
N PHE A 154 6.53 6.78 7.27
CA PHE A 154 7.91 6.40 7.56
C PHE A 154 8.37 5.27 6.65
N TRP A 155 9.64 5.32 6.28
CA TRP A 155 10.33 4.31 5.50
C TRP A 155 11.49 3.70 6.26
N HIS A 156 11.81 2.46 5.93
CA HIS A 156 13.07 1.84 6.33
C HIS A 156 13.45 0.72 5.37
N ALA A 157 14.77 0.49 5.23
CA ALA A 157 15.35 -0.57 4.39
C ALA A 157 14.88 -0.51 2.92
N ILE A 158 14.78 0.68 2.34
CA ILE A 158 14.36 0.84 0.94
C ILE A 158 15.41 0.19 0.02
N THR A 159 15.05 -0.92 -0.62
CA THR A 159 15.94 -1.67 -1.52
C THR A 159 16.11 -1.04 -2.89
N SER A 160 15.22 -0.12 -3.28
CA SER A 160 15.33 0.66 -4.51
C SER A 160 14.70 2.04 -4.35
N LEU A 161 15.53 3.08 -4.28
CA LEU A 161 15.07 4.47 -4.29
C LEU A 161 14.47 4.84 -5.66
N ASP A 162 13.38 5.60 -5.62
CA ASP A 162 12.73 6.11 -6.82
C ASP A 162 13.54 7.24 -7.46
N LYS A 163 14.18 6.96 -8.60
CA LYS A 163 15.15 7.86 -9.27
C LYS A 163 14.56 9.13 -9.89
N LYS A 164 13.23 9.29 -9.98
CA LYS A 164 12.58 10.41 -10.71
C LYS A 164 12.07 11.56 -9.83
N ASP A 165 11.67 11.27 -8.60
CA ASP A 165 11.38 12.25 -7.57
C ASP A 165 11.66 11.55 -6.23
N PRO A 166 12.82 11.78 -5.61
CA PRO A 166 13.19 11.09 -4.38
C PRO A 166 12.32 11.54 -3.19
N THR A 167 11.67 12.71 -3.27
CA THR A 167 10.93 13.29 -2.14
C THR A 167 9.41 13.06 -2.22
N GLN A 168 8.88 12.86 -3.43
CA GLN A 168 7.49 12.48 -3.69
C GLN A 168 6.50 13.40 -2.95
N LYS A 169 6.63 14.71 -3.16
CA LYS A 169 5.91 15.70 -2.36
C LYS A 169 4.44 15.82 -2.74
N ASP A 170 3.63 16.22 -1.76
CA ASP A 170 2.27 16.72 -2.02
C ASP A 170 2.27 18.21 -2.43
N LYS A 171 1.07 18.78 -2.64
CA LYS A 171 0.90 20.18 -3.08
C LYS A 171 1.40 21.21 -2.07
N ASP A 172 1.48 20.83 -0.79
CA ASP A 172 1.90 21.70 0.31
C ASP A 172 3.40 21.51 0.62
N GLY A 173 4.10 20.68 -0.15
CA GLY A 173 5.54 20.43 -0.04
C GLY A 173 5.91 19.34 0.97
N ASN A 174 4.93 18.66 1.57
CA ASN A 174 5.20 17.56 2.49
C ASN A 174 5.75 16.37 1.69
N GLN A 175 6.90 15.84 2.10
CA GLN A 175 7.44 14.60 1.55
C GLN A 175 6.52 13.41 1.86
N PHE A 176 6.55 12.39 1.00
CA PHE A 176 5.72 11.21 1.21
C PHE A 176 6.00 10.54 2.56
N ALA A 177 7.27 10.27 2.87
CA ALA A 177 7.70 9.63 4.11
C ALA A 177 9.08 10.10 4.57
N LEU A 178 9.34 9.94 5.87
CA LEU A 178 10.65 10.12 6.50
C LEU A 178 11.40 8.78 6.53
N ASP A 179 12.66 8.77 6.12
CA ASP A 179 13.50 7.57 6.23
C ASP A 179 14.01 7.40 7.68
N LEU A 180 13.80 6.21 8.24
CA LEU A 180 14.20 5.87 9.60
C LEU A 180 15.64 5.35 9.61
N ASN A 181 16.50 6.10 10.28
CA ASN A 181 17.88 5.70 10.53
C ASN A 181 17.98 4.87 11.83
N THR A 182 17.51 3.62 11.79
CA THR A 182 17.53 2.68 12.93
C THR A 182 17.95 1.28 12.47
N ASP A 183 18.71 0.54 13.27
CA ASP A 183 19.13 -0.84 12.92
C ASP A 183 18.00 -1.87 13.05
N ARG A 184 16.95 -1.52 13.80
CA ARG A 184 15.77 -2.35 14.05
C ARG A 184 14.53 -1.50 13.95
N VAL A 185 13.51 -2.00 13.26
CA VAL A 185 12.23 -1.28 13.10
C VAL A 185 11.16 -1.82 14.02
N PHE A 186 11.06 -3.13 14.18
CA PHE A 186 10.00 -3.78 14.96
C PHE A 186 10.54 -4.63 16.11
N GLU A 187 9.74 -4.78 17.16
CA GLU A 187 10.04 -5.67 18.28
C GLU A 187 9.95 -7.15 17.88
N GLY A 188 8.96 -7.56 17.09
CA GLY A 188 8.82 -8.95 16.64
C GLY A 188 9.60 -9.29 15.38
N ASN A 189 9.67 -10.59 15.09
CA ASN A 189 10.26 -11.09 13.85
C ASN A 189 9.27 -10.90 12.68
N ILE A 190 9.65 -10.08 11.71
CA ILE A 190 8.84 -9.79 10.51
C ILE A 190 8.63 -10.99 9.56
N LEU A 191 9.44 -12.04 9.69
CA LEU A 191 9.30 -13.28 8.90
C LEU A 191 8.49 -14.35 9.63
N GLN A 192 7.98 -14.05 10.83
CA GLN A 192 7.17 -14.98 11.59
C GLN A 192 5.84 -15.24 10.88
N SER A 193 5.55 -16.52 10.66
CA SER A 193 4.25 -16.95 10.16
C SER A 193 3.16 -16.75 11.21
N LEU A 194 1.96 -16.34 10.81
CA LEU A 194 0.81 -16.23 11.69
C LEU A 194 0.48 -17.60 12.28
N ASP A 195 0.35 -17.61 13.60
CA ASP A 195 -0.29 -18.66 14.36
C ASP A 195 -1.65 -18.15 14.81
N LEU A 196 -2.71 -18.58 14.12
CA LEU A 196 -4.07 -18.13 14.38
C LEU A 196 -4.62 -18.58 15.75
N SER A 197 -3.91 -19.45 16.48
CA SER A 197 -4.24 -19.80 17.87
C SER A 197 -3.77 -18.75 18.88
N GLN A 198 -2.85 -17.87 18.48
CA GLN A 198 -2.25 -16.86 19.36
C GLN A 198 -2.92 -15.50 19.19
N PRO A 199 -2.91 -14.66 20.24
CA PRO A 199 -3.28 -13.26 20.11
C PRO A 199 -2.50 -12.60 18.98
N ASN A 200 -3.20 -11.82 18.15
CA ASN A 200 -2.62 -11.14 16.99
C ASN A 200 -1.89 -12.08 16.00
N GLY A 201 -2.24 -13.36 15.97
CA GLY A 201 -1.53 -14.32 15.13
C GLY A 201 -0.09 -14.61 15.61
N GLY A 202 0.24 -14.27 16.85
CA GLY A 202 1.57 -14.46 17.45
C GLY A 202 2.64 -13.46 16.98
N VAL A 203 2.35 -12.56 16.05
CA VAL A 203 3.32 -11.58 15.54
C VAL A 203 3.28 -10.27 16.32
N ASN A 204 4.38 -9.52 16.28
CA ASN A 204 4.50 -8.21 16.90
C ASN A 204 5.19 -7.21 15.95
N PHE A 205 4.42 -6.27 15.41
CA PHE A 205 4.91 -5.18 14.57
C PHE A 205 4.98 -3.85 15.33
N ARG A 206 5.18 -3.88 16.65
CA ARG A 206 5.40 -2.68 17.46
C ARG A 206 6.69 -2.00 17.03
N PRO A 207 6.64 -0.74 16.58
CA PRO A 207 7.83 -0.02 16.16
C PRO A 207 8.69 0.35 17.36
N VAL A 208 10.01 0.17 17.21
CA VAL A 208 10.99 0.49 18.27
C VAL A 208 11.44 1.95 18.22
N ASP A 209 11.27 2.63 17.09
CA ASP A 209 11.61 4.04 16.93
C ASP A 209 10.61 4.96 17.66
N ILE A 210 11.14 5.93 18.41
CA ILE A 210 10.31 6.86 19.21
C ILE A 210 9.53 7.83 18.34
N MET A 211 10.09 8.31 17.22
CA MET A 211 9.42 9.24 16.31
C MET A 211 8.20 8.58 15.67
N VAL A 212 8.32 7.31 15.29
CA VAL A 212 7.20 6.52 14.77
C VAL A 212 6.09 6.40 15.82
N ARG A 213 6.44 6.03 17.06
CA ARG A 213 5.46 5.90 18.16
C ARG A 213 4.80 7.21 18.53
N SER A 214 5.57 8.29 18.70
CA SER A 214 5.05 9.61 19.06
C SER A 214 4.12 10.20 17.99
N ASN A 215 4.30 9.81 16.73
CA ASN A 215 3.42 10.20 15.63
C ASN A 215 2.30 9.17 15.36
N MET A 216 2.17 8.15 16.20
CA MET A 216 1.17 7.10 16.08
C MET A 216 1.15 6.44 14.69
N ALA A 217 2.32 6.21 14.10
CA ALA A 217 2.43 5.64 12.75
C ALA A 217 2.52 4.12 12.76
N GLY A 218 1.84 3.49 11.79
CA GLY A 218 1.65 2.05 11.69
C GLY A 218 0.28 1.59 12.20
N ASP A 219 0.04 0.28 12.14
CA ASP A 219 -1.15 -0.35 12.71
C ASP A 219 -1.24 -0.06 14.22
N MET A 220 -2.33 0.61 14.61
CA MET A 220 -2.57 1.09 15.98
C MET A 220 -2.57 -0.03 17.03
N ARG A 221 -2.87 -1.27 16.64
CA ARG A 221 -2.81 -2.44 17.53
C ARG A 221 -1.45 -2.64 18.20
N TRP A 222 -0.39 -2.09 17.62
CA TRP A 222 0.97 -2.22 18.14
C TRP A 222 1.45 -1.00 18.94
N LEU A 223 0.68 0.08 18.93
CA LEU A 223 1.09 1.39 19.48
C LEU A 223 0.44 1.69 20.81
N SER A 224 -0.71 1.09 21.10
CA SER A 224 -1.29 1.15 22.44
C SER A 224 -0.45 0.26 23.37
N ASP A 225 0.13 0.86 24.40
CA ASP A 225 0.62 0.11 25.56
C ASP A 225 -0.58 -0.69 26.12
N LYS A 226 -0.44 -2.02 26.15
CA LYS A 226 -1.32 -2.89 26.93
C LYS A 226 -0.64 -3.20 28.25
#